data_AF-A0A0Q3IA43-F1
#
_entry.id   AF-A0A0Q3IA43-F1
#
_cell.length_a   1.000
_cell.length_b   1.000
_cell.length_c   1.000
_cell.angle_alpha   90.00
_cell.angle_beta   90.00
_cell.angle_gamma   90.00
#
_symmetry.space_group_name_H-M   'P 1'
#
loop_
_entity.id
_entity.type
_entity.pdbx_description
1 polymer ?
#
loop_
_entity_poly.entity_id
_entity_poly.type
_entity_poly.pdbx_seq_one_letter_code
_entity_poly.pdbx_strand_id
1 'polypeptide(L)' 'MDPSEPITTGQDLALRLNAAFPERDWVALLAERSHKSRDFVEWHLQEEMSPPEALLRAAAELLDGRFPADEAGAPS' A
#
# COMPACT_ATOMS: atom_id res chain seq x y z
N MET A 1 -16.78 -4.66 -0.49
CA MET A 1 -16.07 -3.60 0.24
C MET A 1 -16.32 -2.33 -0.53
N ASP A 2 -16.97 -1.35 0.09
CA ASP A 2 -17.28 -0.10 -0.57
C ASP A 2 -16.01 0.75 -0.65
N PRO A 3 -15.60 1.28 -1.81
CA PRO A 3 -14.37 2.06 -1.94
C PRO A 3 -14.40 3.40 -1.18
N SER A 4 -15.57 3.79 -0.66
CA SER A 4 -15.78 5.00 0.15
C SER A 4 -15.61 4.77 1.65
N GLU A 5 -15.44 3.53 2.12
CA GLU A 5 -15.19 3.28 3.54
C GLU A 5 -13.79 3.81 3.94
N PRO A 6 -13.68 4.53 5.07
CA PRO A 6 -12.39 5.00 5.57
C PRO A 6 -11.54 3.79 5.96
N ILE A 7 -10.25 3.85 5.63
CA ILE A 7 -9.30 2.80 6.04
C ILE A 7 -9.08 2.92 7.54
N THR A 8 -9.66 1.99 8.29
CA THR A 8 -9.63 2.02 9.77
C THR A 8 -8.46 1.26 10.36
N THR A 9 -8.00 0.19 9.70
CA THR A 9 -6.95 -0.72 10.18
C THR A 9 -5.92 -1.06 9.11
N GLY A 10 -4.81 -1.66 9.53
CA GLY A 10 -3.83 -2.25 8.61
C GLY A 10 -4.41 -3.34 7.72
N GLN A 11 -5.33 -4.15 8.26
CA GLN A 11 -5.99 -5.20 7.48
C GLN A 11 -6.88 -4.62 6.39
N ASP A 12 -7.67 -3.57 6.69
CA ASP A 12 -8.47 -2.87 5.68
C ASP A 12 -7.59 -2.29 4.56
N LEU A 13 -6.43 -1.73 4.95
CA LEU A 13 -5.45 -1.20 4.00
C LEU A 13 -4.90 -2.29 3.09
N ALA A 14 -4.53 -3.44 3.67
CA ALA A 14 -4.03 -4.60 2.93
C ALA A 14 -5.06 -5.12 1.92
N LEU A 15 -6.32 -5.28 2.33
CA LEU A 15 -7.39 -5.73 1.46
C LEU A 15 -7.60 -4.79 0.28
N ARG A 16 -7.59 -3.48 0.54
CA ARG A 16 -7.77 -2.46 -0.50
C ARG A 16 -6.61 -2.41 -1.49
N LEU A 17 -5.37 -2.46 -1.00
CA LEU A 17 -4.19 -2.50 -1.86
C LEU A 17 -4.13 -3.79 -2.68
N ASN A 18 -4.48 -4.93 -2.07
CA ASN A 18 -4.54 -6.22 -2.78
C ASN A 18 -5.62 -6.23 -3.88
N ALA A 19 -6.76 -5.58 -3.65
CA ALA A 19 -7.81 -5.43 -4.66
C ALA A 19 -7.42 -4.46 -5.79
N ALA A 20 -6.68 -3.39 -5.48
CA ALA A 20 -6.24 -2.40 -6.46
C ALA A 20 -5.04 -2.88 -7.30
N PHE A 21 -4.16 -3.69 -6.71
CA PHE A 21 -2.92 -4.16 -7.32
C PHE A 21 -2.81 -5.69 -7.22
N PRO A 22 -3.74 -6.45 -7.82
CA PRO A 22 -3.62 -7.89 -7.88
C PRO A 22 -2.31 -8.25 -8.59
N GLU A 23 -1.61 -9.27 -8.09
CA GLU A 23 -0.40 -9.84 -8.71
C GLU A 23 0.85 -8.93 -8.69
N ARG A 24 0.81 -7.80 -7.98
CA ARG A 24 1.97 -6.90 -7.79
C ARG A 24 2.47 -6.96 -6.36
N ASP A 25 3.78 -6.80 -6.17
CA ASP A 25 4.39 -6.68 -4.84
C ASP A 25 4.19 -5.25 -4.28
N TRP A 26 2.93 -4.88 -4.04
CA TRP A 26 2.54 -3.58 -3.49
C TRP A 26 3.10 -3.35 -2.09
N VAL A 27 3.44 -4.43 -1.36
CA VAL A 27 4.11 -4.36 -0.05
C VAL A 27 5.52 -3.77 -0.20
N ALA A 28 6.30 -4.24 -1.19
CA ALA A 28 7.63 -3.70 -1.47
C ALA A 28 7.56 -2.22 -1.86
N LEU A 29 6.60 -1.85 -2.72
CA LEU A 29 6.37 -0.46 -3.11
C LEU A 29 5.98 0.41 -1.90
N LEU A 30 5.12 -0.10 -1.03
CA LEU A 30 4.71 0.61 0.17
C LEU A 30 5.87 0.80 1.16
N ALA A 31 6.74 -0.20 1.31
CA ALA A 31 7.95 -0.12 2.13
C ALA A 31 8.93 0.94 1.60
N GLU A 32 9.18 0.95 0.29
CA GLU A 32 10.04 1.94 -0.36
C GLU A 32 9.50 3.37 -0.15
N ARG A 33 8.21 3.58 -0.39
CA ARG A 33 7.55 4.90 -0.32
C ARG A 33 7.39 5.43 1.10
N SER A 34 7.19 4.55 2.07
CA SER A 34 7.10 4.92 3.47
C SER A 34 8.47 5.04 4.16
N HIS A 35 9.56 4.71 3.45
CA HIS A 35 10.91 4.61 4.00
C HIS A 35 10.97 3.68 5.23
N LYS A 36 10.26 2.54 5.16
CA LYS A 36 10.21 1.51 6.19
C LYS A 36 10.71 0.18 5.66
N SER A 37 11.08 -0.72 6.57
CA SER A 37 11.39 -2.10 6.18
C SER A 37 10.12 -2.84 5.78
N ARG A 38 10.27 -3.87 4.94
CA ARG A 38 9.18 -4.76 4.57
C ARG A 38 8.53 -5.39 5.80
N ASP A 39 9.32 -5.90 6.74
CA ASP A 39 8.80 -6.52 7.97
C ASP A 39 7.94 -5.55 8.79
N PHE A 40 8.33 -4.28 8.86
CA PHE A 40 7.55 -3.25 9.56
C PHE A 40 6.21 -3.00 8.88
N VAL A 41 6.21 -2.97 7.55
CA VAL A 41 4.99 -2.82 6.77
C VAL A 41 4.08 -4.04 6.93
N GLU A 42 4.62 -5.24 6.74
CA GLU A 42 3.86 -6.49 6.85
C GLU A 42 3.27 -6.68 8.25
N TRP A 43 4.03 -6.34 9.30
CA TRP A 43 3.52 -6.34 10.67
C TRP A 43 2.31 -5.40 10.79
N HIS A 44 2.46 -4.12 10.39
CA HIS A 44 1.37 -3.16 10.51
C HIS A 44 0.12 -3.50 9.69
N LEU A 45 0.29 -4.18 8.55
CA LEU A 45 -0.82 -4.62 7.70
C LEU A 45 -1.61 -5.79 8.30
N GLN A 46 -1.04 -6.55 9.23
CA GLN A 46 -1.71 -7.65 9.92
C GLN A 46 -2.48 -7.18 11.17
N GLU A 47 -2.12 -6.02 11.72
CA GLU A 47 -2.69 -5.54 12.97
C GLU A 47 -4.05 -4.83 12.78
N GLU A 48 -4.94 -5.01 13.74
CA GLU A 48 -6.24 -4.30 13.83
C GLU A 48 -6.10 -2.87 14.39
N MET A 49 -4.94 -2.26 14.21
CA MET A 49 -4.64 -0.89 14.63
C MET A 49 -4.49 0.03 13.42
N SER A 50 -4.66 1.33 13.62
CA SER A 50 -4.41 2.32 12.58
C SER A 50 -2.93 2.29 12.18
N PRO A 51 -2.61 2.14 10.88
CA PRO A 51 -1.24 2.20 10.40
C PRO A 51 -0.63 3.58 10.69
N PRO A 52 0.69 3.67 10.85
CA PRO A 52 1.36 4.95 10.99
C PRO A 52 1.12 5.83 9.75
N GLU A 53 1.10 7.14 9.94
CA GLU A 53 0.79 8.13 8.90
C GLU A 53 1.66 7.96 7.64
N ALA A 54 2.94 7.59 7.79
CA ALA A 54 3.84 7.33 6.67
C ALA A 54 3.33 6.20 5.75
N LEU A 55 2.75 5.14 6.31
CA LEU A 55 2.16 4.03 5.54
C LEU A 55 0.85 4.49 4.87
N LEU A 56 0.00 5.22 5.60
CA LEU A 56 -1.26 5.73 5.07
C LEU A 56 -1.03 6.67 3.88
N ARG A 57 -0.06 7.58 4.00
CA ARG A 57 0.31 8.51 2.92
C ARG A 57 0.86 7.77 1.71
N ALA A 58 1.80 6.86 1.92
CA ALA A 58 2.38 6.07 0.83
C ALA A 58 1.31 5.24 0.09
N ALA A 59 0.37 4.65 0.82
CA ALA A 59 -0.73 3.91 0.22
C ALA A 59 -1.72 4.81 -0.53
N ALA A 60 -2.02 6.00 0.00
CA ALA A 60 -2.85 6.98 -0.68
C ALA A 60 -2.21 7.41 -2.01
N GLU A 61 -0.89 7.65 -2.02
CA GLU A 61 -0.16 8.01 -3.25
C GLU A 61 -0.16 6.87 -4.28
N LEU A 62 -0.05 5.61 -3.83
CA LEU A 62 -0.20 4.44 -4.70
C LEU A 62 -1.61 4.34 -5.28
N LEU A 63 -2.64 4.44 -4.45
CA LEU A 63 -4.04 4.33 -4.85
C LEU A 63 -4.53 5.48 -5.75
N ASP A 64 -3.98 6.69 -5.59
CA ASP A 64 -4.27 7.85 -6.45
C ASP A 64 -3.65 7.71 -7.86
N GLY A 65 -2.83 6.68 -8.09
CA GLY A 65 -2.16 6.47 -9.38
C GLY A 65 -1.07 7.50 -9.68
N ARG A 66 -0.60 8.24 -8.66
CA ARG A 66 0.52 9.19 -8.78
C ARG A 66 1.85 8.51 -9.06
N PHE A 67 1.87 7.18 -9.02
CA PHE A 67 3.00 6.38 -9.46
C PHE A 67 2.59 5.54 -10.66
N PRO A 68 3.24 5.72 -11.83
CA PRO A 68 3.02 4.83 -12.93
C PRO A 68 3.41 3.42 -12.50
N ALA A 69 2.45 2.53 -12.65
CA ALA A 69 2.55 1.10 -12.52
C ALA A 69 3.58 0.44 -13.48
N ASP A 70 4.44 1.21 -14.16
CA ASP A 70 5.12 0.83 -15.40
C ASP A 70 6.64 1.06 -15.43
N GLU A 71 7.32 1.25 -14.30
CA GLU A 71 8.80 1.23 -14.26
C GLU A 71 9.37 -0.19 -14.07
N ALA A 72 8.67 -1.21 -14.59
CA ALA A 72 9.17 -2.58 -14.73
C ALA A 72 9.27 -3.02 -16.20
N GLY A 73 9.17 -2.09 -17.15
CA GLY A 73 9.08 -2.44 -18.57
C GLY A 73 9.27 -1.32 -19.59
N ALA A 74 10.01 -0.25 -19.30
CA ALA A 74 10.42 0.69 -20.34
C ALA A 74 11.79 0.29 -20.95
N PRO A 75 11.85 -0.23 -22.18
CA PRO A 75 13.08 -0.25 -22.95
C PRO A 75 13.32 1.08 -23.68
N SER A 76 14.60 1.48 -23.69
CA SER A 76 15.29 2.53 -24.48
C SER A 76 15.50 3.87 -23.81
#